data_AF-A0A0F0H7F8-F1
#
_entry.id   AF-A0A0F0H7F8-F1
#
_cell.length_a   1.000
_cell.length_b   1.000
_cell.length_c   1.000
_cell.angle_alpha   90.00
_cell.angle_beta   90.00
_cell.angle_gamma   90.00
#
_symmetry.space_group_name_H-M   'P 1'
#
loop_
_entity.id
_entity.type
_entity.pdbx_description
1 polymer ?
#
loop_
_entity_poly.entity_id
_entity_poly.type
_entity_poly.pdbx_seq_one_letter_code
_entity_poly.pdbx_strand_id
1 'polypeptide(L)' 'RQGWSRWAAFVLTTVIFAVSHLEPHRTWLLLVIAIPIGIARLVTRKLGASIVVHVMNNFLPGLTLLLMSAGVM' A
#
# COMPACT_ATOMS: atom_id res chain seq x y z
N ARG A 1 4.18 -24.62 -0.12
CA ARG A 1 3.34 -23.51 0.40
C ARG A 1 3.59 -23.43 1.90
N GLN A 2 3.86 -22.26 2.48
CA GLN A 2 4.39 -22.09 3.83
C GLN A 2 3.45 -22.49 5.00
N GLY A 3 2.32 -23.18 4.80
CA GLY A 3 1.43 -23.61 5.89
C GLY A 3 0.56 -22.52 6.54
N TRP A 4 0.81 -21.24 6.27
CA TRP A 4 0.06 -20.13 6.87
C TRP A 4 -1.20 -19.77 6.08
N SER A 5 -2.23 -19.33 6.81
CA SER A 5 -3.45 -18.77 6.22
C SER A 5 -3.13 -17.54 5.37
N ARG A 6 -3.81 -17.39 4.23
CA ARG A 6 -3.64 -16.22 3.34
C ARG A 6 -4.05 -14.93 4.04
N TRP A 7 -5.07 -15.01 4.89
CA TRP A 7 -5.50 -13.88 5.71
C TRP A 7 -4.46 -13.49 6.75
N ALA A 8 -3.78 -14.46 7.37
CA ALA A 8 -2.68 -14.20 8.27
C ALA A 8 -1.52 -13.51 7.55
N ALA A 9 -1.16 -13.97 6.35
CA ALA A 9 -0.13 -13.33 5.53
C ALA A 9 -0.53 -11.88 5.17
N PHE A 10 -1.78 -11.65 4.77
CA PHE A 10 -2.29 -10.30 4.50
C PHE A 10 -2.16 -9.37 5.70
N VAL A 11 -2.77 -9.72 6.84
CA VAL A 11 -2.75 -8.88 8.05
C VAL A 11 -1.32 -8.60 8.49
N LEU A 12 -0.48 -9.63 8.55
CA LEU A 12 0.90 -9.49 9.00
C LEU A 12 1.70 -8.57 8.06
N THR A 13 1.58 -8.78 6.74
CA THR A 13 2.29 -7.92 5.78
C THR A 13 1.79 -6.48 5.79
N THR A 14 0.49 -6.25 6.00
CA THR A 14 -0.08 -4.90 6.15
C THR A 14 0.48 -4.19 7.39
N VAL A 15 0.55 -4.88 8.54
CA VAL A 15 1.09 -4.32 9.78
C VAL A 15 2.58 -4.05 9.65
N ILE A 16 3.36 -5.03 9.17
CA ILE A 16 4.80 -4.88 8.98
C ILE A 16 5.08 -3.70 8.04
N PHE A 17 4.41 -3.62 6.90
CA PHE A 17 4.58 -2.52 5.96
C PHE A 17 4.38 -1.14 6.62
N ALA A 18 3.31 -0.97 7.39
CA ALA A 18 3.00 0.31 8.02
C ALA A 18 3.98 0.68 9.16
N VAL A 19 4.41 -0.29 9.96
CA VAL A 19 5.33 -0.06 11.08
C VAL A 19 6.77 0.12 10.61
N SER A 20 7.18 -0.55 9.51
CA SER A 20 8.52 -0.42 8.93
C SER A 20 8.84 0.98 8.39
N HIS A 21 7.86 1.88 8.29
CA HIS A 21 8.10 3.27 7.96
C HIS A 21 8.64 4.10 9.13
N LEU A 22 8.57 3.57 10.37
CA LEU A 22 9.14 4.20 11.57
C LEU A 22 8.64 5.63 11.84
N GLU A 23 7.46 5.96 11.31
CA GLU A 23 6.81 7.26 11.43
C GLU A 23 5.44 7.07 12.10
N PRO A 24 5.34 7.18 13.44
CA PRO A 24 4.11 6.83 14.18
C PRO A 24 2.86 7.56 13.69
N HIS A 25 3.01 8.81 13.21
CA HIS A 25 1.91 9.59 12.64
C HIS A 25 1.42 9.03 11.31
N ARG A 26 2.34 8.57 10.45
CA ARG A 26 1.98 7.98 9.15
C ARG A 26 1.52 6.54 9.28
N THR A 27 1.96 5.80 10.31
CA THR A 27 1.60 4.38 10.48
C THR A 27 0.08 4.17 10.43
N TRP A 28 -0.72 5.04 11.05
CA TRP A 28 -2.19 4.95 10.97
C TRP A 28 -2.73 5.08 9.55
N LEU A 29 -2.23 6.06 8.80
CA LEU A 29 -2.57 6.25 7.41
C LEU A 29 -2.12 5.06 6.54
N LEU A 30 -0.89 4.59 6.76
CA LEU A 30 -0.28 3.49 6.01
C LEU A 30 -1.00 2.16 6.23
N LEU A 31 -1.53 1.91 7.42
CA LEU A 31 -2.38 0.74 7.68
C LEU A 31 -3.60 0.73 6.76
N VAL A 32 -4.25 1.87 6.57
CA VAL A 32 -5.42 2.00 5.69
C VAL A 32 -5.02 1.91 4.21
N ILE A 33 -3.98 2.65 3.81
CA ILE A 33 -3.49 2.69 2.41
C ILE A 33 -2.94 1.33 1.96
N ALA A 34 -2.40 0.52 2.88
CA ALA A 34 -1.87 -0.81 2.55
C ALA A 34 -2.96 -1.88 2.34
N ILE A 35 -4.19 -1.66 2.81
CA ILE A 35 -5.31 -2.59 2.61
C ILE A 35 -5.55 -2.91 1.13
N PRO A 36 -5.77 -1.93 0.22
CA PRO A 36 -5.98 -2.21 -1.19
C PRO A 36 -4.79 -2.94 -1.84
N ILE A 37 -3.56 -2.63 -1.42
CA ILE A 37 -2.34 -3.30 -1.92
C ILE A 37 -2.34 -4.79 -1.54
N GLY A 38 -2.70 -5.10 -0.30
CA GLY A 38 -2.77 -6.47 0.20
C GLY A 38 -3.98 -7.25 -0.35
N ILE A 39 -5.13 -6.59 -0.53
CA ILE A 39 -6.32 -7.18 -1.17
C ILE A 39 -6.00 -7.57 -2.62
N ALA A 40 -5.28 -6.72 -3.36
CA ALA A 40 -4.85 -7.03 -4.72
C ALA A 40 -4.06 -8.35 -4.78
N ARG A 41 -3.18 -8.60 -3.81
CA ARG A 41 -2.48 -9.90 -3.67
C ARG A 41 -3.45 -11.03 -3.32
N LEU A 42 -4.34 -10.83 -2.34
CA LEU A 42 -5.25 -11.86 -1.86
C LEU A 42 -6.14 -12.39 -2.98
N VAL A 43 -6.69 -11.48 -3.79
CA VAL A 43 -7.62 -11.81 -4.89
C VAL A 43 -6.86 -12.40 -6.07
N THR A 44 -5.82 -11.70 -6.56
CA THR A 44 -5.16 -12.09 -7.82
C THR A 44 -4.09 -13.16 -7.65
N ARG A 45 -3.56 -13.33 -6.44
CA ARG A 45 -2.38 -14.15 -6.10
C ARG A 45 -1.10 -13.75 -6.85
N LYS A 46 -1.08 -12.57 -7.48
CA LYS A 46 0.06 -12.07 -8.26
C LYS A 46 0.74 -10.93 -7.50
N LEU A 47 2.07 -10.93 -7.52
CA LEU A 47 2.85 -9.80 -6.99
C LEU A 47 2.61 -8.52 -7.82
N GLY A 48 2.53 -8.66 -9.15
CA GLY A 48 2.32 -7.53 -10.06
C GLY A 48 1.06 -6.71 -9.75
N ALA A 49 -0.02 -7.34 -9.28
CA ALA A 49 -1.23 -6.63 -8.89
C ALA A 49 -0.97 -5.69 -7.70
N SER A 50 -0.24 -6.15 -6.69
CA SER A 50 0.16 -5.30 -5.56
C SER A 50 1.12 -4.20 -5.99
N ILE A 51 2.04 -4.48 -6.93
CA ILE A 51 2.96 -3.46 -7.46
C ILE A 51 2.16 -2.34 -8.13
N VAL A 52 1.22 -2.68 -9.03
CA VAL A 52 0.41 -1.66 -9.72
C VAL A 52 -0.39 -0.83 -8.73
N VAL A 53 -1.09 -1.46 -7.77
CA VAL A 53 -1.87 -0.72 -6.76
C VAL A 53 -0.97 0.17 -5.90
N HIS A 54 0.22 -0.30 -5.54
CA HIS A 54 1.18 0.51 -4.79
C HIS A 54 1.68 1.72 -5.60
N VAL A 55 2.01 1.52 -6.88
CA VAL A 55 2.43 2.61 -7.76
C VAL A 55 1.30 3.63 -7.91
N MET A 56 0.06 3.21 -8.13
CA MET A 56 -1.08 4.13 -8.25
C MET A 56 -1.33 4.91 -6.96
N ASN A 57 -1.20 4.28 -5.79
CA ASN A 57 -1.34 4.94 -4.49
C ASN A 57 -0.30 6.05 -4.26
N ASN A 58 0.88 5.96 -4.85
CA ASN A 58 1.91 7.00 -4.76
C ASN A 58 1.83 8.00 -5.92
N PHE A 59 1.46 7.52 -7.10
CA PHE A 59 1.39 8.33 -8.30
C PHE A 59 0.33 9.41 -8.20
N LEU A 60 -0.87 9.10 -7.71
CA LEU A 60 -1.94 10.08 -7.64
C LEU A 60 -1.59 11.26 -6.72
N PRO A 61 -1.19 11.06 -5.43
CA PRO A 61 -0.76 12.17 -4.58
C PRO A 61 0.47 12.90 -5.12
N GLY A 62 1.44 12.17 -5.68
CA GLY A 62 2.64 12.77 -6.27
C GLY A 62 2.34 13.66 -7.48
N LEU A 63 1.46 13.21 -8.36
CA LEU A 63 0.99 14.00 -9.51
C LEU A 63 0.18 15.21 -9.05
N THR A 64 -0.72 15.04 -8.08
CA THR A 64 -1.48 16.17 -7.51
C THR A 64 -0.54 17.22 -6.92
N LEU A 65 0.44 16.81 -6.11
CA LEU A 65 1.44 17.72 -5.53
C LEU A 65 2.24 18.44 -6.62
N LEU A 66 2.64 17.73 -7.68
CA LEU A 66 3.34 18.32 -8.82
C LEU A 66 2.50 19.40 -9.50
N LEU A 67 1.24 19.08 -9.84
CA LEU A 67 0.36 20.01 -10.55
C LEU A 67 0.06 21.26 -9.72
N MET A 68 -0.16 21.09 -8.40
CA MET A 68 -0.31 22.22 -7.47
C MET A 68 0.97 23.07 -7.40
N SER A 69 2.13 22.43 -7.31
CA SER A 69 3.42 23.15 -7.25
C SER A 69 3.76 23.89 -8.54
N ALA A 70 3.27 23.40 -9.68
CA ALA A 70 3.45 24.02 -11.00
C ALA A 70 2.42 25.14 -11.28
N GLY A 71 1.46 25.39 -10.38
CA GLY A 71 0.40 26.38 -10.57
C GLY A 71 -0.64 26.02 -11.65
N VAL A 72 -0.72 24.74 -12.00
CA VAL A 72 -1.67 24.20 -13.00
C VAL A 72 -3.01 23.85 -12.35
N MET A 73 -3.02 23.67 -11.02
CA MET A 73 -4.18 23.36 -10.18
C MET A 73 -4.26 24.32 -9.00
#